data_AF-A0AA41VKB1-F1
#
_entry.id   AF-A0AA41VKB1-F1
#
_cell.length_a   1.000
_cell.length_b   1.000
_cell.length_c   1.000
_cell.angle_alpha   90.00
_cell.angle_beta   90.00
_cell.angle_gamma   90.00
#
_symmetry.space_group_name_H-M   'P 1'
#
loop_
_entity.id
_entity.type
_entity.pdbx_description
1 polymer ?
#
loop_
_entity_poly.entity_id
_entity_poly.type
_entity_poly.pdbx_seq_one_letter_code
_entity_poly.pdbx_strand_id
1 'polypeptide(L)'
;DSIQRGQWESIVCLVQSVIPDGKKSIHRFPPRKIFKAEDFNATIEFYWAPFIVESNSDHAVKHTVQKRLVNLKSVAKHSQHWEGVDFLVFESYVWWMYKPIINAT
;
A
#
# COMPACT_ATOMS: atom_id res chain seq x y z
N ASP A 1 -1.03 -3.42 5.14
CA ASP A 1 -1.98 -4.32 4.46
C ASP A 1 -3.36 -3.64 4.26
N SER A 2 -4.50 -4.31 4.45
CA SER A 2 -5.83 -3.68 4.40
C SER A 2 -6.07 -2.65 5.51
N ILE A 3 -5.41 -2.79 6.67
CA ILE A 3 -5.48 -1.82 7.76
C ILE A 3 -4.84 -0.50 7.32
N GLN A 4 -3.62 -0.56 6.76
CA GLN A 4 -2.96 0.61 6.16
C GLN A 4 -3.79 1.27 5.05
N ARG A 5 -4.57 0.51 4.29
CA ARG A 5 -5.48 1.07 3.29
C ARG A 5 -6.57 1.92 3.93
N GLY A 6 -7.12 1.48 5.06
CA GLY A 6 -8.07 2.27 5.85
C GLY A 6 -7.42 3.52 6.45
N GLN A 7 -6.17 3.43 6.91
CA GLN A 7 -5.42 4.61 7.37
C GLN A 7 -5.20 5.61 6.23
N TRP A 8 -4.80 5.14 5.04
CA TRP A 8 -4.68 6.00 3.85
C TRP A 8 -6.01 6.69 3.50
N GLU A 9 -7.14 5.97 3.54
CA GLU A 9 -8.47 6.57 3.31
C GLU A 9 -8.80 7.64 4.35
N SER A 10 -8.45 7.40 5.62
CA SER A 10 -8.61 8.38 6.70
C SER A 10 -7.77 9.65 6.48
N ILE A 11 -6.49 9.51 6.12
CA ILE A 11 -5.60 10.65 5.83
C ILE A 11 -6.10 11.45 4.62
N VAL A 12 -6.53 10.76 3.55
CA VAL A 12 -7.12 11.41 2.37
C VAL A 12 -8.34 12.23 2.78
N CYS A 13 -9.24 11.68 3.61
CA CYS A 13 -10.40 12.42 4.11
C CYS A 13 -10.02 13.65 4.94
N LEU A 14 -8.98 13.56 5.77
CA LEU A 14 -8.49 14.70 6.54
C LEU A 14 -8.01 15.83 5.62
N VAL A 15 -7.18 15.51 4.64
CA VAL A 15 -6.56 16.52 3.76
C VAL A 15 -7.55 17.06 2.72
N GLN A 16 -8.37 16.21 2.11
CA GLN A 16 -9.29 16.64 1.04
C GLN A 16 -10.41 17.56 1.52
N SER A 17 -10.66 17.61 2.83
CA SER A 17 -11.70 18.45 3.45
C SER A 17 -11.49 19.96 3.25
N VAL A 18 -10.23 20.38 3.05
CA VAL A 18 -9.85 21.79 2.83
C VAL A 18 -9.44 22.09 1.40
N ILE A 19 -9.46 21.09 0.51
CA ILE A 19 -9.08 21.24 -0.89
C ILE A 19 -10.34 21.47 -1.75
N PRO A 20 -10.40 22.56 -2.54
CA PRO A 20 -11.52 22.85 -3.43
C PRO A 20 -11.79 21.72 -4.44
N ASP A 21 -13.03 21.64 -4.88
CA ASP A 21 -13.40 20.73 -5.97
C ASP A 21 -12.67 21.11 -7.27
N GLY A 22 -12.29 20.11 -8.06
CA GLY A 22 -11.46 20.29 -9.25
C GLY A 22 -9.95 20.49 -8.97
N LYS A 23 -9.54 20.63 -7.69
CA LYS A 23 -8.13 20.73 -7.26
C LYS A 23 -7.60 19.47 -6.58
N LYS A 24 -8.37 18.39 -6.65
CA LYS A 24 -8.06 17.09 -6.07
C LYS A 24 -8.45 15.97 -7.02
N SER A 25 -7.64 14.90 -7.05
CA SER A 25 -7.89 13.73 -7.89
C SER A 25 -7.50 12.43 -7.18
N ILE A 26 -8.14 11.32 -7.57
CA ILE A 26 -7.77 9.97 -7.14
C ILE A 26 -7.51 9.11 -8.38
N HIS A 27 -6.31 8.57 -8.47
CA HIS A 27 -5.92 7.61 -9.49
C HIS A 27 -5.73 6.22 -8.89
N ARG A 28 -6.19 5.19 -9.60
CA ARG A 28 -6.12 3.79 -9.16
C ARG A 28 -5.35 2.98 -10.20
N PHE A 29 -4.13 2.61 -9.84
CA PHE A 29 -3.22 1.82 -10.67
C PHE A 29 -2.72 0.62 -9.87
N PRO A 30 -3.48 -0.49 -9.78
CA PRO A 30 -3.10 -1.64 -8.97
C PRO A 30 -1.62 -2.04 -9.19
N PRO A 31 -0.82 -2.20 -8.13
CA PRO A 31 -1.18 -2.29 -6.71
C PRO A 31 -1.35 -0.95 -5.96
N ARG A 32 -1.32 0.21 -6.63
CA ARG A 32 -1.33 1.56 -6.05
C ARG A 32 -2.69 2.28 -6.09
N LYS A 33 -2.93 3.13 -5.10
CA LYS A 33 -3.91 4.22 -5.11
C LYS A 33 -3.19 5.54 -4.81
N ILE A 34 -3.47 6.58 -5.57
CA ILE A 34 -2.78 7.88 -5.48
C ILE A 34 -3.85 8.95 -5.34
N PHE A 35 -3.84 9.68 -4.22
CA PHE A 35 -4.55 10.95 -4.09
C PHE A 35 -3.59 12.08 -4.40
N LYS A 36 -4.01 13.07 -5.20
CA LYS A 36 -3.20 14.23 -5.54
C LYS A 36 -3.93 15.52 -5.17
N ALA A 37 -3.21 16.41 -4.48
CA ALA A 37 -3.61 17.78 -4.21
C ALA A 37 -2.88 18.71 -5.21
N GLU A 38 -3.58 19.16 -6.24
CA GLU A 38 -2.96 19.77 -7.43
C GLU A 38 -2.20 21.06 -7.10
N ASP A 39 -2.81 21.96 -6.32
CA ASP A 39 -2.23 23.27 -6.00
C ASP A 39 -1.01 23.19 -5.07
N PHE A 40 -0.83 22.07 -4.37
CA PHE A 40 0.28 21.84 -3.44
C PHE A 40 1.37 20.95 -4.03
N ASN A 41 1.15 20.40 -5.24
CA ASN A 41 1.99 19.37 -5.82
C ASN A 41 2.30 18.21 -4.84
N ALA A 42 1.30 17.83 -4.03
CA ALA A 42 1.45 16.82 -2.98
C ALA A 42 0.63 15.57 -3.32
N THR A 43 1.18 14.40 -3.02
CA THR A 43 0.49 13.12 -3.17
C THR A 43 0.39 12.37 -1.84
N ILE A 44 -0.68 11.58 -1.70
CA ILE A 44 -0.85 10.63 -0.60
C ILE A 44 -1.13 9.28 -1.24
N GLU A 45 -0.21 8.35 -1.05
CA GLU A 45 -0.20 7.09 -1.80
C GLU A 45 -0.38 5.88 -0.90
N PHE A 46 -1.09 4.88 -1.43
CA PHE A 46 -1.18 3.56 -0.86
C PHE A 46 -0.62 2.54 -1.85
N TYR A 47 0.36 1.75 -1.42
CA TYR A 47 0.93 0.63 -2.17
C TYR A 47 0.56 -0.69 -1.49
N TRP A 48 -0.04 -1.63 -2.23
CA TRP A 48 -0.38 -2.94 -1.70
C TRP A 48 0.85 -3.87 -1.63
N ALA A 49 1.37 -4.05 -0.41
CA ALA A 49 2.34 -5.09 -0.04
C ALA A 49 1.97 -5.63 1.35
N PRO A 50 1.05 -6.62 1.45
CA PRO A 50 0.47 -7.01 2.73
C PRO A 50 1.51 -7.58 3.71
N PHE A 51 2.58 -8.19 3.18
CA PHE A 51 3.71 -8.71 3.93
C PHE A 51 4.97 -7.85 3.85
N ILE A 52 4.93 -6.70 3.16
CA ILE A 52 6.06 -5.82 2.81
C ILE A 52 7.09 -6.49 1.88
N VAL A 53 7.50 -7.73 2.18
CA VAL A 53 8.27 -8.62 1.32
C VAL A 53 7.39 -9.30 0.29
N GLU A 54 8.01 -9.88 -0.73
CA GLU A 54 7.32 -10.58 -1.81
C GLU A 54 6.49 -11.75 -1.29
N SER A 55 5.29 -11.87 -1.85
CA SER A 55 4.36 -12.92 -1.51
C SER A 55 3.48 -13.31 -2.71
N ASN A 56 2.85 -14.46 -2.64
CA ASN A 56 1.80 -14.83 -3.61
C ASN A 56 0.49 -14.01 -3.43
N SER A 57 0.51 -13.02 -2.54
CA SER A 57 -0.63 -12.19 -2.17
C SER A 57 -0.50 -10.72 -2.60
N ASP A 58 0.55 -10.40 -3.37
CA ASP A 58 0.86 -9.02 -3.78
C ASP A 58 -0.08 -8.47 -4.87
N HIS A 59 -0.97 -9.31 -5.41
CA HIS A 59 -2.02 -8.84 -6.28
C HIS A 59 -3.20 -8.29 -5.44
N ALA A 60 -3.36 -6.96 -5.42
CA ALA A 60 -4.34 -6.27 -4.56
C ALA A 60 -5.80 -6.74 -4.70
N VAL A 61 -6.21 -7.23 -5.88
CA VAL A 61 -7.58 -7.70 -6.19
C VAL A 61 -7.69 -9.22 -6.33
N LYS A 62 -6.74 -9.87 -7.02
CA LYS A 62 -6.77 -11.30 -7.34
C LYS A 62 -5.69 -12.06 -6.55
N HIS A 63 -5.89 -12.19 -5.24
CA HIS A 63 -5.00 -12.97 -4.37
C HIS A 63 -5.76 -14.08 -3.63
N THR A 64 -5.03 -15.10 -3.21
CA THR A 64 -5.58 -16.17 -2.36
C THR A 64 -5.40 -15.84 -0.89
N VAL A 65 -6.47 -16.03 -0.11
CA VAL A 65 -6.45 -15.86 1.35
C VAL A 65 -6.07 -17.15 2.06
N GLN A 66 -6.32 -18.31 1.43
CA GLN A 66 -6.24 -19.63 2.06
C GLN A 66 -4.81 -20.20 2.11
N LYS A 67 -3.98 -19.89 1.11
CA LYS A 67 -2.60 -20.38 1.02
C LYS A 67 -1.66 -19.21 0.75
N ARG A 68 -1.10 -18.64 1.81
CA ARG A 68 -0.17 -17.51 1.72
C ARG A 68 1.26 -18.02 1.78
N LEU A 69 2.07 -17.64 0.79
CA LEU A 69 3.49 -17.93 0.72
C LEU A 69 4.25 -16.60 0.76
N VAL A 70 5.19 -16.49 1.68
CA VAL A 70 5.96 -15.26 1.94
C VAL A 70 7.44 -15.58 1.82
N ASN A 71 8.20 -14.74 1.10
CA ASN A 71 9.64 -14.86 0.98
C ASN A 71 10.33 -13.76 1.79
N LEU A 72 10.87 -14.09 2.97
CA LEU A 72 11.45 -13.10 3.88
C LEU A 72 12.73 -12.43 3.35
N LYS A 73 13.39 -13.03 2.36
CA LYS A 73 14.63 -12.50 1.79
C LYS A 73 14.41 -11.64 0.54
N SER A 74 13.16 -11.47 0.09
CA SER A 74 12.88 -10.77 -1.16
C SER A 74 12.01 -9.54 -0.93
N VAL A 75 12.63 -8.36 -0.99
CA VAL A 75 11.93 -7.05 -0.93
C VAL A 75 12.24 -6.17 -2.14
N ALA A 76 13.27 -6.51 -2.93
CA ALA A 76 13.83 -5.64 -3.95
C ALA A 76 12.80 -5.17 -5.00
N LYS A 77 11.86 -6.03 -5.38
CA LYS A 77 10.77 -5.68 -6.30
C LYS A 77 9.83 -4.63 -5.72
N HIS A 78 9.48 -4.75 -4.45
CA HIS A 78 8.64 -3.74 -3.79
C HIS A 78 9.41 -2.45 -3.54
N SER A 79 10.70 -2.55 -3.22
CA SER A 79 11.45 -1.39 -2.80
C SER A 79 11.65 -0.33 -3.87
N GLN A 80 11.64 -0.75 -5.14
CA GLN A 80 11.66 0.15 -6.30
C GLN A 80 10.45 1.09 -6.36
N HIS A 81 9.35 0.78 -5.67
CA HIS A 81 8.12 1.57 -5.74
C HIS A 81 8.02 2.67 -4.67
N TRP A 82 8.83 2.61 -3.62
CA TRP A 82 8.86 3.63 -2.57
C TRP A 82 10.20 4.35 -2.46
N GLU A 83 11.11 4.11 -3.41
CA GLU A 83 12.33 4.89 -3.57
C GLU A 83 11.98 6.35 -3.92
N GLY A 84 12.61 7.31 -3.24
CA GLY A 84 12.34 8.74 -3.42
C GLY A 84 11.08 9.28 -2.72
N VAL A 85 10.36 8.46 -1.96
CA VAL A 85 9.22 8.93 -1.15
C VAL A 85 9.69 9.76 0.03
N ASP A 86 9.12 10.96 0.23
CA ASP A 86 9.49 11.87 1.32
C ASP A 86 9.08 11.33 2.71
N PHE A 87 7.90 10.71 2.79
CA PHE A 87 7.34 10.14 4.03
C PHE A 87 6.82 8.74 3.77
N LEU A 88 7.47 7.75 4.37
CA LEU A 88 7.13 6.33 4.19
C LEU A 88 6.58 5.74 5.48
N VAL A 89 5.35 5.21 5.43
CA VAL A 89 4.70 4.58 6.58
C VAL A 89 4.46 3.11 6.27
N PHE A 90 5.08 2.24 7.06
CA PHE A 90 4.93 0.79 6.95
C PHE A 90 3.93 0.25 7.97
N GLU A 91 3.12 -0.71 7.53
CA GLU A 91 2.28 -1.52 8.40
C GLU A 91 2.09 -2.90 7.77
N SER A 92 2.26 -3.93 8.60
CA SER A 92 2.00 -5.32 8.23
C SER A 92 1.67 -6.12 9.47
N TYR A 93 0.41 -6.56 9.61
CA TYR A 93 -0.01 -7.32 10.78
C TYR A 93 -1.07 -8.37 10.48
N VAL A 94 -2.26 -7.98 10.00
CA VAL A 94 -3.44 -8.87 10.01
C VAL A 94 -3.21 -10.10 9.15
N TRP A 95 -2.31 -10.02 8.18
CA TRP A 95 -1.98 -11.11 7.28
C TRP A 95 -1.11 -12.21 7.91
N TRP A 96 -0.27 -11.86 8.88
CA TRP A 96 0.56 -12.79 9.64
C TRP A 96 -0.25 -13.66 10.59
N MET A 97 -1.39 -13.15 11.07
CA MET A 97 -2.28 -13.85 12.01
C MET A 97 -2.90 -15.13 11.42
N TYR A 98 -2.81 -15.32 10.10
CA TYR A 98 -3.31 -16.51 9.39
C TYR A 98 -2.21 -17.52 9.05
N LYS A 99 -1.09 -17.51 9.79
CA LYS A 99 -0.01 -18.51 9.70
C LYS A 99 0.45 -18.76 8.24
N PRO A 100 1.00 -17.75 7.55
CA PRO A 100 1.54 -17.94 6.21
C PRO A 100 2.65 -19.00 6.21
N ILE A 101 2.83 -19.66 5.07
CA ILE A 101 4.00 -20.49 4.82
C ILE A 101 5.17 -19.53 4.56
N ILE A 102 6.21 -19.65 5.38
CA ILE A 102 7.37 -18.77 5.33
C ILE A 102 8.50 -19.48 4.61
N ASN A 103 8.96 -18.91 3.50
CA ASN A 103 10.25 -19.22 2.92
C ASN A 103 11.30 -18.25 3.49
N ALA A 104 12.22 -18.78 4.28
CA ALA A 104 13.30 -18.04 4.92
C ALA A 104 14.70 -18.51 4.48
N THR A 105 14.76 -19.51 3.60
CA THR A 105 16.00 -20.02 2.98
C THR A 105 16.39 -19.16 1.79
#